data_AF-A0A0Q9TGK3-F1
#
_entry.id   AF-A0A0Q9TGK3-F1
#
_cell.length_a   1.000
_cell.length_b   1.000
_cell.length_c   1.000
_cell.angle_alpha   90.00
_cell.angle_beta   90.00
_cell.angle_gamma   90.00
#
_symmetry.space_group_name_H-M   'P 1'
#
loop_
_entity.id
_entity.type
_entity.pdbx_description
1 polymer ?
#
loop_
_entity_poly.entity_id
_entity_poly.type
_entity_poly.pdbx_seq_one_letter_code
_entity_poly.pdbx_strand_id
1 'polypeptide(L)'
;MVDGNDAFTTTRRGALKTGALGLGGLTSAIALGGTEAASAAALPSMDTVAALAGVSGGSYFLQLDGIPGDSVDERHLAWIDVESYSWGASNSSAVSGSGWSSSKASISNLNLSTQFGSASPLLFLRTMNGKHVSTAVLQGMTGGDTPRKFLELELKDVAVISYQSSASEGPPFESLSLAFAIIKYTLFLQSATGGVGETISATWNVRTGTGSAT
;
A
#
# COMPACT_ATOMS: atom_id res chain seq x y z
N MET A 1 25.03 -20.64 86.70
CA MET A 1 23.83 -21.50 86.65
C MET A 1 23.72 -21.91 85.19
N VAL A 2 24.22 -23.08 84.73
CA VAL A 2 23.76 -24.47 85.04
C VAL A 2 22.25 -24.51 84.71
N ASP A 3 21.75 -25.08 83.62
CA ASP A 3 21.92 -26.39 82.93
C ASP A 3 21.60 -26.25 81.41
N GLY A 4 21.93 -27.12 80.45
CA GLY A 4 22.22 -28.56 80.49
C GLY A 4 21.02 -29.39 80.00
N ASN A 5 21.13 -29.97 78.80
CA ASN A 5 20.50 -31.23 78.33
C ASN A 5 18.95 -31.27 78.19
N ASP A 6 18.33 -31.83 77.13
CA ASP A 6 18.41 -33.21 76.67
C ASP A 6 18.17 -33.39 75.16
N ALA A 7 18.95 -34.32 74.60
CA ALA A 7 18.78 -34.93 73.29
C ALA A 7 18.32 -36.39 73.44
N PHE A 8 17.46 -36.90 72.55
CA PHE A 8 17.36 -38.29 72.01
C PHE A 8 15.93 -38.46 71.40
N THR A 9 15.63 -39.18 70.31
CA THR A 9 16.39 -40.02 69.36
C THR A 9 15.45 -40.48 68.24
N THR A 10 15.94 -40.54 66.98
CA THR A 10 15.97 -41.72 66.05
C THR A 10 14.65 -42.52 65.82
N THR A 11 14.17 -43.00 64.64
CA THR A 11 14.73 -43.43 63.33
C THR A 11 13.56 -44.18 62.59
N ARG A 12 13.30 -44.17 61.26
CA ARG A 12 13.94 -44.85 60.09
C ARG A 12 13.30 -44.29 58.79
N ARG A 13 14.07 -43.77 57.83
CA ARG A 13 14.59 -44.45 56.60
C ARG A 13 13.57 -45.31 55.82
N GLY A 14 13.05 -44.71 54.74
CA GLY A 14 12.61 -45.37 53.51
C GLY A 14 13.38 -44.76 52.33
N ALA A 15 13.57 -45.54 51.26
CA ALA A 15 14.73 -45.50 50.38
C ALA A 15 14.75 -44.44 49.25
N LEU A 16 15.98 -44.17 48.79
CA LEU A 16 16.39 -43.36 47.64
C LEU A 16 15.91 -43.96 46.31
N LYS A 17 15.39 -43.13 45.39
CA LYS A 17 15.56 -43.33 43.94
C LYS A 17 15.57 -41.99 43.19
N THR A 18 16.66 -41.82 42.45
CA THR A 18 17.03 -40.78 41.47
C THR A 18 15.97 -40.44 40.44
N GLY A 19 15.82 -39.15 40.08
CA GLY A 19 15.07 -38.70 38.92
C GLY A 19 15.09 -37.17 38.68
N ALA A 20 15.94 -36.74 37.74
CA ALA A 20 15.92 -35.52 36.90
C ALA A 20 15.47 -34.14 37.49
N LEU A 21 16.44 -33.21 37.54
CA LEU A 21 16.22 -31.76 37.56
C LEU A 21 15.68 -31.29 36.20
N GLY A 22 14.46 -30.78 36.16
CA GLY A 22 13.90 -30.03 35.03
C GLY A 22 13.96 -28.53 35.29
N LEU A 23 14.77 -27.81 34.51
CA LEU A 23 14.77 -26.36 34.41
C LEU A 23 13.47 -25.91 33.71
N GLY A 24 12.60 -25.19 34.42
CA GLY A 24 11.39 -24.58 33.87
C GLY A 24 11.31 -23.12 34.31
N GLY A 25 11.40 -22.21 33.34
CA GLY A 25 11.68 -20.80 33.53
C GLY A 25 10.56 -19.97 34.15
N LEU A 26 10.99 -18.90 34.83
CA LEU A 26 10.18 -17.76 35.20
C LEU A 26 10.27 -16.74 34.05
N THR A 27 9.19 -16.56 33.29
CA THR A 27 9.03 -15.38 32.42
C THR A 27 7.73 -14.67 32.76
N SER A 28 7.86 -13.60 33.53
CA SER A 28 6.81 -12.60 33.74
C SER A 28 6.55 -11.86 32.44
N ALA A 29 5.34 -11.99 31.90
CA ALA A 29 4.89 -11.18 30.77
C ALA A 29 4.31 -9.85 31.29
N ILE A 30 4.98 -8.74 30.96
CA ILE A 30 4.41 -7.39 31.06
C ILE A 30 3.55 -7.18 29.82
N ALA A 31 2.24 -7.02 30.03
CA ALA A 31 1.30 -6.61 29.01
C ALA A 31 1.52 -5.14 28.66
N LEU A 32 1.80 -4.85 27.39
CA LEU A 32 1.70 -3.51 26.79
C LEU A 32 0.76 -3.63 25.59
N GLY A 33 -0.42 -3.03 25.75
CA GLY A 33 -1.52 -3.10 24.80
C GLY A 33 -1.30 -2.30 23.52
N GLY A 34 -2.18 -2.55 22.55
CA GLY A 34 -2.39 -1.71 21.39
C GLY A 34 -1.90 -2.25 20.05
N THR A 35 -2.06 -3.54 19.75
CA THR A 35 -1.99 -4.01 18.36
C THR A 35 -3.38 -3.86 17.73
N GLU A 36 -3.66 -2.72 17.12
CA GLU A 36 -4.63 -2.65 16.01
C GLU A 36 -4.08 -3.58 14.93
N ALA A 37 -4.52 -4.83 14.95
CA ALA A 37 -4.16 -5.81 13.95
C ALA A 37 -4.71 -5.34 12.62
N ALA A 38 -3.82 -4.82 11.76
CA ALA A 38 -4.08 -4.86 10.33
C ALA A 38 -4.42 -6.32 10.00
N SER A 39 -5.68 -6.58 9.65
CA SER A 39 -6.12 -7.92 9.27
C SER A 39 -5.22 -8.37 8.11
N ALA A 40 -4.40 -9.39 8.36
CA ALA A 40 -3.51 -9.95 7.37
C ALA A 40 -4.38 -10.59 6.28
N ALA A 41 -4.59 -9.87 5.18
CA ALA A 41 -5.18 -10.43 3.98
C ALA A 41 -4.38 -11.69 3.60
N ALA A 42 -5.09 -12.78 3.31
CA ALA A 42 -4.45 -14.04 2.91
C ALA A 42 -3.62 -13.77 1.64
N LEU A 43 -2.34 -14.17 1.65
CA LEU A 43 -1.49 -14.05 0.48
C LEU A 43 -2.07 -14.92 -0.66
N PRO A 44 -2.08 -14.44 -1.91
CA PRO A 44 -2.53 -15.24 -3.06
C PRO A 44 -1.69 -16.53 -3.17
N SER A 45 -2.32 -17.64 -3.54
CA SER A 45 -1.61 -18.90 -3.79
C SER A 45 -0.64 -18.76 -4.97
N MET A 46 0.47 -19.52 -4.99
CA MET A 46 1.51 -19.39 -6.02
C MET A 46 1.01 -19.69 -7.46
N ASP A 47 -0.05 -20.47 -7.62
CA ASP A 47 -0.71 -20.68 -8.93
C ASP A 47 -1.32 -19.39 -9.50
N THR A 48 -1.62 -18.41 -8.65
CA THR A 48 -2.22 -17.11 -9.01
C THR A 48 -1.17 -16.08 -9.46
N VAL A 49 0.13 -16.38 -9.27
CA VAL A 49 1.26 -15.43 -9.50
C VAL A 49 1.71 -15.38 -10.98
N ALA A 50 1.07 -16.11 -11.89
CA ALA A 50 1.38 -16.09 -13.33
C ALA A 50 1.05 -14.75 -14.06
N ALA A 51 0.50 -13.76 -13.35
CA ALA A 51 -0.17 -12.59 -13.92
C ALA A 51 0.70 -11.45 -14.47
N LEU A 52 1.91 -11.24 -13.93
CA LEU A 52 2.76 -10.10 -14.33
C LEU A 52 3.72 -10.43 -15.49
N ALA A 53 3.87 -11.71 -15.85
CA ALA A 53 4.76 -12.16 -16.91
C ALA A 53 4.31 -11.73 -18.33
N GLY A 54 3.09 -11.20 -18.48
CA GLY A 54 2.48 -10.84 -19.76
C GLY A 54 2.13 -9.36 -19.95
N VAL A 55 2.54 -8.45 -19.04
CA VAL A 55 2.31 -7.01 -19.24
C VAL A 55 3.33 -6.48 -20.24
N SER A 56 3.03 -6.62 -21.54
CA SER A 56 3.73 -5.92 -22.62
C SER A 56 3.02 -4.61 -22.92
N GLY A 57 3.80 -3.53 -23.08
CA GLY A 57 3.39 -2.19 -23.55
C GLY A 57 1.93 -1.81 -23.28
N GLY A 58 1.68 -1.09 -22.17
CA GLY A 58 0.34 -0.71 -21.77
C GLY A 58 0.00 0.77 -22.03
N SER A 59 -1.30 1.06 -22.12
CA SER A 59 -1.84 2.42 -22.10
C SER A 59 -2.30 2.78 -20.69
N TYR A 60 -2.18 4.06 -20.35
CA TYR A 60 -2.63 4.58 -19.06
C TYR A 60 -3.69 5.66 -19.29
N PHE A 61 -4.72 5.63 -18.46
CA PHE A 61 -5.84 6.56 -18.55
C PHE A 61 -6.16 7.12 -17.18
N LEU A 62 -6.45 8.41 -17.10
CA LEU A 62 -6.81 9.10 -15.88
C LEU A 62 -8.22 9.69 -15.98
N GLN A 63 -9.08 9.30 -15.06
CA GLN A 63 -10.35 9.98 -14.81
C GLN A 63 -10.19 10.98 -13.67
N LEU A 64 -10.70 12.20 -13.87
CA LEU A 64 -10.82 13.21 -12.82
C LEU A 64 -12.26 13.71 -12.77
N ASP A 65 -12.85 13.70 -11.57
CA ASP A 65 -14.24 14.13 -11.40
C ASP A 65 -14.43 15.60 -11.82
N GLY A 66 -15.34 15.82 -12.78
CA GLY A 66 -15.63 17.12 -13.36
C GLY A 66 -14.55 17.69 -14.30
N ILE A 67 -13.61 16.87 -14.77
CA ILE A 67 -12.59 17.24 -15.77
C ILE A 67 -12.57 16.16 -16.86
N PRO A 68 -13.34 16.33 -17.95
CA PRO A 68 -13.28 15.41 -19.09
C PRO A 68 -11.95 15.58 -19.83
N GLY A 69 -11.42 14.47 -20.35
CA GLY A 69 -10.34 14.44 -21.32
C GLY A 69 -10.84 14.10 -22.73
N ASP A 70 -9.91 13.71 -23.60
CA ASP A 70 -10.16 13.51 -25.03
C ASP A 70 -10.02 12.05 -25.49
N SER A 71 -9.83 11.11 -24.56
CA SER A 71 -9.63 9.70 -24.92
C SER A 71 -10.86 9.14 -25.63
N VAL A 72 -10.61 8.43 -26.73
CA VAL A 72 -11.62 7.77 -27.57
C VAL A 72 -11.63 6.25 -27.39
N ASP A 73 -10.85 5.74 -26.43
CA ASP A 73 -10.86 4.32 -26.07
C ASP A 73 -12.24 3.91 -25.56
N GLU A 74 -12.79 2.81 -26.09
CA GLU A 74 -14.15 2.37 -25.78
C GLU A 74 -14.41 2.15 -24.28
N ARG A 75 -13.36 1.83 -23.51
CA ARG A 75 -13.44 1.57 -22.07
C ARG A 75 -13.08 2.79 -21.22
N HIS A 76 -12.50 3.83 -21.82
CA HIS A 76 -12.04 5.05 -21.14
C HIS A 76 -12.48 6.32 -21.89
N LEU A 77 -13.68 6.31 -22.47
CA LEU A 77 -14.21 7.46 -23.22
C LEU A 77 -14.22 8.72 -22.35
N ALA A 78 -13.66 9.82 -22.90
CA ALA A 78 -13.50 11.11 -22.24
C ALA A 78 -12.62 11.08 -20.97
N TRP A 79 -11.75 10.08 -20.83
CA TRP A 79 -10.65 10.11 -19.86
C TRP A 79 -9.46 10.88 -20.45
N ILE A 80 -8.48 11.19 -19.59
CA ILE A 80 -7.23 11.82 -20.00
C ILE A 80 -6.23 10.71 -20.34
N ASP A 81 -5.65 10.76 -21.54
CA ASP A 81 -4.56 9.86 -21.92
C ASP A 81 -3.28 10.24 -21.16
N VAL A 82 -2.69 9.25 -20.50
CA VAL A 82 -1.50 9.40 -19.67
C VAL A 82 -0.33 8.71 -20.35
N GLU A 83 0.75 9.46 -20.55
CA GLU A 83 1.96 8.93 -21.18
C GLU A 83 2.86 8.22 -20.15
N SER A 84 2.94 8.79 -18.94
CA SER A 84 3.72 8.20 -17.85
C SER A 84 3.21 8.69 -16.50
N TYR A 85 3.51 7.93 -15.44
CA TYR A 85 3.21 8.33 -14.08
C TYR A 85 4.25 7.81 -13.10
N SER A 86 4.36 8.45 -11.94
CA SER A 86 5.18 7.99 -10.83
C SER A 86 4.59 8.40 -9.49
N TRP A 87 4.68 7.49 -8.53
CA TRP A 87 4.37 7.72 -7.12
C TRP A 87 5.14 6.67 -6.30
N GLY A 88 5.18 6.83 -4.99
CA GLY A 88 5.82 5.86 -4.12
C GLY A 88 5.58 6.18 -2.65
N ALA A 89 5.97 5.26 -1.79
CA ALA A 89 5.94 5.44 -0.35
C ALA A 89 7.29 5.07 0.25
N SER A 90 7.67 5.75 1.32
CA SER A 90 8.89 5.49 2.07
C SER A 90 8.61 5.50 3.57
N ASN A 91 9.39 4.74 4.33
CA ASN A 91 9.34 4.75 5.78
C ASN A 91 10.78 4.81 6.30
N SER A 92 11.07 5.78 7.18
CA SER A 92 12.40 6.01 7.75
C SER A 92 12.72 5.11 8.95
N SER A 93 12.03 3.98 9.11
CA SER A 93 12.25 3.07 10.25
C SER A 93 13.69 2.58 10.22
N ALA A 94 14.44 2.95 11.25
CA ALA A 94 15.82 2.53 11.42
C ALA A 94 15.88 1.32 12.35
N VAL A 95 16.76 0.38 12.03
CA VAL A 95 17.13 -0.72 12.92
C VAL A 95 18.31 -0.25 13.77
N SER A 96 18.14 -0.20 15.09
CA SER A 96 19.23 0.14 16.01
C SER A 96 19.18 -0.75 17.25
N GLY A 97 20.29 -1.42 17.57
CA GLY A 97 20.34 -2.42 18.65
C GLY A 97 19.42 -3.60 18.36
N SER A 98 18.62 -4.01 19.36
CA SER A 98 17.67 -5.13 19.27
C SER A 98 16.25 -4.73 18.85
N GLY A 99 16.05 -3.51 18.33
CA GLY A 99 14.72 -2.97 18.04
C GLY A 99 14.65 -2.05 16.83
N TRP A 100 13.42 -1.76 16.41
CA TRP A 100 13.09 -0.80 15.35
C TRP A 100 12.65 0.52 15.97
N SER A 101 13.20 1.62 15.48
CA SER A 101 12.62 2.95 15.73
C SER A 101 11.40 3.12 14.83
N SER A 102 10.23 3.37 15.44
CA SER A 102 9.00 3.60 14.69
C SER A 102 9.02 4.99 14.05
N SER A 103 8.78 5.06 12.74
CA SER A 103 8.55 6.32 12.04
C SER A 103 7.30 6.25 11.17
N LYS A 104 6.61 7.39 11.01
CA LYS A 104 5.44 7.48 10.13
C LYS A 104 5.89 7.34 8.68
N ALA A 105 5.22 6.47 7.93
CA ALA A 105 5.43 6.38 6.50
C ALA A 105 5.02 7.68 5.80
N SER A 106 5.75 8.06 4.76
CA SER A 106 5.44 9.17 3.87
C SER A 106 5.08 8.62 2.50
N ILE A 107 4.11 9.23 1.83
CA ILE A 107 3.72 8.92 0.46
C ILE A 107 4.01 10.14 -0.42
N SER A 108 4.57 9.92 -1.60
CA SER A 108 4.74 10.98 -2.58
C SER A 108 3.44 11.22 -3.34
N ASN A 109 3.31 12.43 -3.87
CA ASN A 109 2.22 12.78 -4.78
C ASN A 109 2.28 11.93 -6.06
N LEU A 110 1.14 11.76 -6.72
CA LEU A 110 1.08 11.12 -8.03
C LEU A 110 1.48 12.14 -9.09
N ASN A 111 2.64 11.94 -9.73
CA ASN A 111 3.13 12.79 -10.81
C ASN A 111 2.80 12.11 -12.14
N LEU A 112 2.27 12.87 -13.10
CA LEU A 112 1.83 12.36 -14.39
C LEU A 112 2.38 13.23 -15.53
N SER A 113 2.66 12.58 -16.65
CA SER A 113 2.71 13.23 -17.96
C SER A 113 1.42 12.91 -18.73
N THR A 114 0.81 13.93 -19.31
CA THR A 114 -0.41 13.81 -20.10
C THR A 114 -0.28 14.51 -21.44
N GLN A 115 -1.06 14.06 -22.41
CA GLN A 115 -1.20 14.76 -23.67
C GLN A 115 -2.00 16.05 -23.48
N PHE A 116 -1.59 17.12 -24.16
CA PHE A 116 -2.35 18.37 -24.21
C PHE A 116 -3.72 18.16 -24.85
N GLY A 117 -4.76 18.76 -24.25
CA GLY A 117 -6.14 18.54 -24.66
C GLY A 117 -7.17 19.44 -23.98
N SER A 118 -8.44 19.04 -24.03
CA SER A 118 -9.57 19.77 -23.43
C SER A 118 -9.49 19.85 -21.90
N ALA A 119 -8.83 18.87 -21.27
CA ALA A 119 -8.59 18.85 -19.82
C ALA A 119 -7.59 19.94 -19.37
N SER A 120 -6.63 20.32 -20.22
CA SER A 120 -5.52 21.23 -19.90
C SER A 120 -5.94 22.55 -19.24
N PRO A 121 -6.86 23.36 -19.80
CA PRO A 121 -7.31 24.59 -19.14
C PRO A 121 -8.05 24.35 -17.82
N LEU A 122 -8.73 23.21 -17.66
CA LEU A 122 -9.42 22.85 -16.43
C LEU A 122 -8.43 22.46 -15.33
N LEU A 123 -7.38 21.70 -15.68
CA LEU A 123 -6.27 21.33 -14.79
C LEU A 123 -5.51 22.58 -14.32
N PHE A 124 -5.19 23.49 -15.24
CA PHE A 124 -4.62 24.79 -14.91
C PHE A 124 -5.50 25.55 -13.91
N LEU A 125 -6.81 25.64 -14.18
CA LEU A 125 -7.74 26.34 -13.30
C LEU A 125 -7.84 25.69 -11.91
N ARG A 126 -7.87 24.35 -11.81
CA ARG A 126 -7.86 23.64 -10.52
C ARG A 126 -6.60 23.92 -9.72
N THR A 127 -5.46 24.00 -10.39
CA THR A 127 -4.19 24.37 -9.75
C THR A 127 -4.26 25.78 -9.18
N MET A 128 -4.75 26.75 -9.97
CA MET A 128 -4.80 28.16 -9.57
C MET A 128 -5.80 28.46 -8.47
N ASN A 129 -6.94 27.74 -8.42
CA ASN A 129 -8.00 28.01 -7.44
C ASN A 129 -7.96 27.06 -6.23
N GLY A 130 -7.09 26.05 -6.23
CA GLY A 130 -6.96 25.07 -5.15
C GLY A 130 -8.22 24.23 -4.90
N LYS A 131 -9.16 24.16 -5.84
CA LYS A 131 -10.40 23.37 -5.68
C LYS A 131 -10.12 21.89 -5.89
N HIS A 132 -10.45 21.11 -4.87
CA HIS A 132 -10.30 19.66 -4.91
C HIS A 132 -11.30 19.02 -5.87
N VAL A 133 -10.93 17.85 -6.40
CA VAL A 133 -11.83 16.91 -7.08
C VAL A 133 -12.13 15.76 -6.11
N SER A 134 -13.34 15.22 -6.18
CA SER A 134 -13.80 14.20 -5.23
C SER A 134 -12.98 12.91 -5.38
N THR A 135 -12.75 12.49 -6.62
CA THR A 135 -12.13 11.23 -6.98
C THR A 135 -11.23 11.41 -8.21
N ALA A 136 -10.11 10.70 -8.21
CA ALA A 136 -9.30 10.47 -9.40
C ALA A 136 -9.07 8.96 -9.56
N VAL A 137 -9.13 8.44 -10.78
CA VAL A 137 -8.85 7.02 -11.06
C VAL A 137 -7.82 6.92 -12.16
N LEU A 138 -6.65 6.36 -11.86
CA LEU A 138 -5.65 5.99 -12.85
C LEU A 138 -5.78 4.50 -13.15
N GLN A 139 -5.94 4.12 -14.42
CA GLN A 139 -5.97 2.73 -14.86
C GLN A 139 -4.84 2.43 -15.83
N GLY A 140 -4.23 1.25 -15.67
CA GLY A 140 -3.26 0.69 -16.61
C GLY A 140 -3.87 -0.51 -17.34
N MET A 141 -3.79 -0.47 -18.67
CA MET A 141 -4.29 -1.50 -19.58
C MET A 141 -3.14 -2.21 -20.26
N THR A 142 -3.17 -3.53 -20.39
CA THR A 142 -2.19 -4.26 -21.20
C THR A 142 -2.34 -3.94 -22.68
N GLY A 143 -1.26 -4.08 -23.46
CA GLY A 143 -1.34 -4.00 -24.91
C GLY A 143 -1.99 -5.23 -25.55
N GLY A 144 -2.04 -5.22 -26.89
CA GLY A 144 -2.58 -6.29 -27.73
C GLY A 144 -4.07 -6.15 -28.05
N ASP A 145 -4.61 -7.13 -28.79
CA ASP A 145 -5.97 -7.07 -29.35
C ASP A 145 -7.09 -7.17 -28.31
N THR A 146 -6.77 -7.59 -27.09
CA THR A 146 -7.72 -7.64 -25.97
C THR A 146 -7.08 -7.03 -24.72
N PRO A 147 -7.03 -5.68 -24.63
CA PRO A 147 -6.50 -4.99 -23.48
C PRO A 147 -7.21 -5.42 -22.20
N ARG A 148 -6.46 -5.68 -21.14
CA ARG A 148 -6.99 -6.01 -19.81
C ARG A 148 -6.43 -5.03 -18.80
N LYS A 149 -7.27 -4.59 -17.86
CA LYS A 149 -6.81 -3.80 -16.72
C LYS A 149 -5.86 -4.66 -15.89
N PHE A 150 -4.68 -4.13 -15.60
CA PHE A 150 -3.70 -4.78 -14.71
C PHE A 150 -3.44 -3.94 -13.46
N LEU A 151 -3.72 -2.63 -13.52
CA LEU A 151 -3.46 -1.66 -12.46
C LEU A 151 -4.65 -0.71 -12.33
N GLU A 152 -4.98 -0.37 -11.08
CA GLU A 152 -5.84 0.76 -10.77
C GLU A 152 -5.35 1.49 -9.50
N LEU A 153 -5.27 2.81 -9.56
CA LEU A 153 -5.13 3.68 -8.40
C LEU A 153 -6.40 4.53 -8.28
N GLU A 154 -7.21 4.26 -7.25
CA GLU A 154 -8.33 5.12 -6.89
C GLU A 154 -7.88 6.10 -5.79
N LEU A 155 -7.96 7.39 -6.08
CA LEU A 155 -7.61 8.47 -5.16
C LEU A 155 -8.87 9.20 -4.73
N LYS A 156 -8.96 9.60 -3.45
CA LYS A 156 -10.07 10.42 -2.93
C LYS A 156 -9.58 11.72 -2.32
N ASP A 157 -10.40 12.74 -2.48
CA ASP A 157 -10.14 14.12 -2.04
C ASP A 157 -8.79 14.61 -2.57
N VAL A 158 -8.79 14.91 -3.87
CA VAL A 158 -7.59 15.09 -4.68
C VAL A 158 -7.44 16.55 -5.06
N ALA A 159 -6.23 17.08 -4.93
CA ALA A 159 -5.88 18.42 -5.38
C ALA A 159 -4.84 18.34 -6.50
N VAL A 160 -5.03 19.13 -7.56
CA VAL A 160 -3.99 19.39 -8.55
C VAL A 160 -3.05 20.43 -7.94
N ILE A 161 -1.86 20.01 -7.54
CA ILE A 161 -0.91 20.85 -6.77
C ILE A 161 0.19 21.45 -7.64
N SER A 162 0.39 20.92 -8.84
CA SER A 162 1.25 21.53 -9.85
C SER A 162 0.71 21.22 -11.23
N TYR A 163 0.90 22.18 -12.14
CA TYR A 163 0.63 22.04 -13.55
C TYR A 163 1.71 22.80 -14.32
N GLN A 164 2.31 22.14 -15.29
CA GLN A 164 3.39 22.66 -16.12
C GLN A 164 3.11 22.26 -17.56
N SER A 165 3.17 23.23 -18.47
CA SER A 165 3.03 23.01 -19.90
C SER A 165 4.28 23.52 -20.59
N SER A 166 4.86 22.71 -21.46
CA SER A 166 6.08 23.03 -22.19
C SER A 166 5.99 22.51 -23.61
N ALA A 167 6.55 23.24 -24.58
CA ALA A 167 6.59 22.82 -25.97
C ALA A 167 7.95 23.19 -26.56
N SER A 168 8.46 22.36 -27.46
CA SER A 168 9.64 22.66 -28.28
C SER A 168 9.24 22.65 -29.75
N GLU A 169 8.93 21.48 -30.29
CA GLU A 169 8.47 21.26 -31.65
C GLU A 169 7.27 20.29 -31.60
N GLY A 170 6.06 20.80 -31.86
CA GLY A 170 4.82 20.02 -31.78
C GLY A 170 3.87 20.47 -30.66
N PRO A 171 2.81 19.67 -30.39
CA PRO A 171 1.86 19.96 -29.30
C PRO A 171 2.57 20.06 -27.94
N PRO A 172 2.03 20.84 -26.99
CA PRO A 172 2.60 20.91 -25.65
C PRO A 172 2.61 19.56 -24.94
N PHE A 173 3.68 19.32 -24.18
CA PHE A 173 3.79 18.27 -23.18
C PHE A 173 3.37 18.84 -21.82
N GLU A 174 2.53 18.10 -21.10
CA GLU A 174 1.99 18.55 -19.81
C GLU A 174 2.43 17.64 -18.67
N SER A 175 2.96 18.25 -17.61
CA SER A 175 3.27 17.56 -16.36
C SER A 175 2.37 18.08 -15.25
N LEU A 176 1.84 17.18 -14.44
CA LEU A 176 1.02 17.54 -13.29
C LEU A 176 1.33 16.67 -12.07
N SER A 177 1.02 17.20 -10.90
CA SER A 177 1.12 16.48 -9.63
C SER A 177 -0.22 16.51 -8.89
N LEU A 178 -0.66 15.35 -8.41
CA LEU A 178 -1.87 15.18 -7.63
C LEU A 178 -1.53 14.82 -6.18
N ALA A 179 -1.99 15.65 -5.24
CA ALA A 179 -2.04 15.31 -3.82
C ALA A 179 -3.40 14.71 -3.49
N PHE A 180 -3.47 13.79 -2.52
CA PHE A 180 -4.70 13.06 -2.21
C PHE A 180 -4.75 12.67 -0.73
N ALA A 181 -5.96 12.45 -0.21
CA ALA A 181 -6.17 12.03 1.17
C ALA A 181 -6.17 10.51 1.33
N ILE A 182 -6.68 9.78 0.34
CA ILE A 182 -6.81 8.32 0.36
C ILE A 182 -6.33 7.80 -0.99
N ILE A 183 -5.59 6.69 -0.96
CA ILE A 183 -5.21 5.90 -2.13
C ILE A 183 -5.65 4.45 -1.92
N LYS A 184 -6.28 3.87 -2.93
CA LYS A 184 -6.47 2.43 -3.06
C LYS A 184 -5.71 1.97 -4.30
N TYR A 185 -4.76 1.07 -4.08
CA TYR A 185 -3.96 0.45 -5.12
C TYR A 185 -4.47 -0.97 -5.33
N THR A 186 -4.95 -1.25 -6.54
CA THR A 186 -5.45 -2.57 -6.95
C THR A 186 -4.58 -3.13 -8.07
N LEU A 187 -4.10 -4.35 -7.88
CA LEU A 187 -3.50 -5.19 -8.90
C LEU A 187 -4.54 -6.20 -9.40
N PHE A 188 -4.72 -6.26 -10.71
CA PHE A 188 -5.62 -7.23 -11.35
C PHE A 188 -4.76 -8.35 -11.92
N LEU A 189 -4.84 -9.53 -11.29
CA LEU A 189 -4.10 -10.69 -11.77
C LEU A 189 -4.75 -11.20 -13.06
N GLN A 190 -3.92 -11.66 -13.99
CA GLN A 190 -4.37 -12.31 -15.21
C GLN A 190 -4.32 -13.81 -15.00
N SER A 191 -5.42 -14.50 -15.29
CA SER A 191 -5.39 -15.96 -15.32
C SER A 191 -4.49 -16.44 -16.45
N ALA A 192 -3.70 -17.50 -16.20
CA ALA A 192 -2.87 -18.15 -17.22
C ALA A 192 -3.68 -18.65 -18.44
N THR A 193 -4.99 -18.81 -18.29
CA THR A 193 -5.93 -19.25 -19.35
C THR A 193 -6.72 -18.12 -20.00
N GLY A 194 -6.42 -16.85 -19.70
CA GLY A 194 -7.07 -15.69 -20.33
C GLY A 194 -8.39 -15.23 -19.70
N GLY A 195 -8.76 -15.77 -18.53
CA GLY A 195 -9.92 -15.34 -17.73
C GLY A 195 -9.66 -14.18 -16.76
N VAL A 196 -10.72 -13.70 -16.10
CA VAL A 196 -10.64 -12.71 -15.01
C VAL A 196 -9.90 -13.34 -13.84
N GLY A 197 -8.68 -12.87 -13.54
CA GLY A 197 -7.95 -13.34 -12.37
C GLY A 197 -8.38 -12.61 -11.09
N GLU A 198 -7.80 -13.05 -9.97
CA GLU A 198 -8.03 -12.47 -8.65
C GLU A 198 -7.49 -11.02 -8.57
N THR A 199 -8.07 -10.22 -7.70
CA THR A 199 -7.60 -8.85 -7.43
C THR A 199 -6.95 -8.77 -6.07
N ILE A 200 -5.81 -8.10 -6.00
CA ILE A 200 -5.15 -7.79 -4.73
C ILE A 200 -5.21 -6.28 -4.54
N SER A 201 -5.73 -5.84 -3.41
CA SER A 201 -5.98 -4.43 -3.14
C SER A 201 -5.37 -4.01 -1.81
N ALA A 202 -4.81 -2.81 -1.76
CA ALA A 202 -4.41 -2.15 -0.51
C ALA A 202 -4.94 -0.72 -0.50
N THR A 203 -5.51 -0.29 0.61
CA THR A 203 -5.99 1.09 0.83
C THR A 203 -5.22 1.73 1.96
N TRP A 204 -4.85 3.00 1.78
CA TRP A 204 -4.21 3.82 2.79
C TRP A 204 -4.88 5.20 2.87
N ASN A 205 -5.22 5.62 4.09
CA ASN A 205 -5.68 6.96 4.38
C ASN A 205 -4.52 7.78 4.97
N VAL A 206 -4.06 8.76 4.20
CA VAL A 206 -2.91 9.63 4.53
C VAL A 206 -3.21 10.51 5.73
N ARG A 207 -4.47 10.93 5.91
CA ARG A 207 -4.87 11.82 7.01
C ARG A 207 -4.88 11.11 8.35
N THR A 208 -5.39 9.88 8.38
CA THR A 208 -5.49 9.08 9.62
C THR A 208 -4.26 8.21 9.85
N GLY A 209 -3.47 7.93 8.82
CA GLY A 209 -2.34 7.01 8.89
C GLY A 209 -2.77 5.56 9.12
N THR A 210 -3.90 5.16 8.53
CA THR A 210 -4.48 3.82 8.66
C THR A 210 -4.67 3.18 7.29
N GLY A 211 -4.65 1.85 7.23
CA GLY A 211 -4.86 1.12 5.99
C GLY A 211 -5.41 -0.28 6.18
N SER A 212 -5.82 -0.88 5.07
CA SER A 212 -6.38 -2.23 4.99
C SER A 212 -6.00 -2.85 3.65
N ALA A 213 -5.94 -4.18 3.59
CA ALA A 213 -5.74 -4.92 2.34
C ALA A 213 -6.84 -5.97 2.16
N THR A 214 -7.14 -6.33 0.93
CA THR A 214 -8.13 -7.35 0.56
C THR A 214 -7.70 -8.03 -0.72
#